data_AF-A0A916BI45-F1
#
_entry.id   AF-A0A916BI45-F1
#
_cell.length_a   1.000
_cell.length_b   1.000
_cell.length_c   1.000
_cell.angle_alpha   90.00
_cell.angle_beta   90.00
_cell.angle_gamma   90.00
#
_symmetry.space_group_name_H-M   'P 1'
#
loop_
_entity.id
_entity.type
_entity.pdbx_description
1 polymer ?
#
loop_
_entity_poly.entity_id
_entity_poly.type
_entity_poly.pdbx_seq_one_letter_code
_entity_poly.pdbx_strand_id
1 'polypeptide(L)'
;MTLTPEQQQALNSLFGYVPGQTNGTGVAPQSDFLQTWFGVSGRELKTKLQALFDKKDAFESRLLDLVEHNPLDAAVTFLTAASYAFYIAEKDINPKIKTYIDSFYYISTCASVGYADIFAATQTGRAIAAFVMIVGPALAARSLDRPRALDVDEVI
;
A
#
# COMPACT_ATOMS: atom_id res chain seq x y z
N MET A 1 27.34 33.96 -50.16
CA MET A 1 26.91 32.98 -51.18
C MET A 1 25.44 33.20 -51.45
N THR A 2 25.10 33.88 -52.53
CA THR A 2 23.72 34.06 -53.00
C THR A 2 23.34 32.83 -53.82
N LEU A 3 22.33 32.09 -53.36
CA LEU A 3 21.86 30.88 -54.03
C LEU A 3 21.30 31.22 -55.43
N THR A 4 21.55 30.34 -56.39
CA THR A 4 20.99 30.51 -57.75
C THR A 4 19.47 30.32 -57.72
N PRO A 5 18.73 30.87 -58.72
CA PRO A 5 17.27 30.80 -58.73
C PRO A 5 16.73 29.36 -58.63
N GLU A 6 17.42 28.40 -59.24
CA GLU A 6 17.05 26.98 -59.19
C GLU A 6 17.28 26.36 -57.81
N GLN A 7 18.34 26.75 -57.11
CA GLN A 7 18.60 26.28 -55.74
C GLN A 7 17.53 26.77 -54.78
N GLN A 8 17.04 28.00 -54.97
CA GLN A 8 15.94 28.53 -54.16
C GLN A 8 14.64 27.75 -54.41
N GLN A 9 14.39 27.34 -55.65
CA GLN A 9 13.20 26.56 -56.02
C GLN A 9 13.25 25.13 -55.48
N ALA A 10 14.41 24.48 -55.54
CA ALA A 10 14.64 23.17 -54.95
C ALA A 10 14.55 23.19 -53.42
N LEU A 11 14.99 24.28 -52.79
CA LEU A 11 14.86 24.47 -51.34
C LEU A 11 13.39 24.69 -50.95
N ASN A 12 12.64 25.47 -51.73
CA ASN A 12 11.22 25.70 -51.50
C ASN A 12 10.39 24.42 -51.66
N SER A 13 10.74 23.55 -52.63
CA SER A 13 10.09 22.25 -52.77
C SER A 13 10.43 21.31 -51.61
N LEU A 14 11.69 21.32 -51.14
CA LEU A 14 12.12 20.53 -49.98
C LEU A 14 11.37 20.93 -48.70
N PHE A 15 11.17 22.23 -48.46
CA PHE A 15 10.36 22.72 -47.33
C PHE A 15 8.86 22.40 -47.47
N GLY A 16 8.37 22.22 -48.70
CA GLY A 16 7.00 21.76 -48.97
C GLY A 16 6.73 20.30 -48.59
N TYR A 17 7.78 19.47 -48.44
CA TYR A 17 7.66 18.06 -48.04
C TYR A 17 7.94 17.81 -46.54
N VAL A 18 8.24 18.85 -45.75
CA VAL A 18 8.36 18.74 -44.30
C VAL A 18 6.96 18.87 -43.68
N PRO A 19 6.39 17.81 -43.08
CA PRO A 19 5.07 17.89 -42.48
C PRO A 19 5.13 18.71 -41.19
N GLY A 20 4.61 19.95 -41.23
CA GLY A 20 4.10 20.66 -40.05
C GLY A 20 5.12 21.36 -39.15
N GLN A 21 5.78 22.42 -39.63
CA GLN A 21 6.05 23.59 -38.76
C GLN A 21 4.98 24.65 -39.01
N THR A 22 3.78 24.40 -38.49
CA THR A 22 2.80 25.46 -38.28
C THR A 22 3.26 26.32 -37.12
N ASN A 23 3.75 27.51 -37.44
CA ASN A 23 3.86 28.63 -36.52
C ASN A 23 2.48 28.90 -35.91
N GLY A 24 2.28 28.42 -34.69
CA GLY A 24 1.08 28.62 -33.90
C GLY A 24 1.40 28.28 -32.46
N THR A 25 1.12 29.21 -31.56
CA THR A 25 1.16 29.07 -30.09
C THR A 25 0.23 27.95 -29.62
N GLY A 26 0.67 26.71 -29.78
CA GLY A 26 -0.04 25.50 -29.34
C GLY A 26 0.95 24.61 -28.63
N VAL A 27 0.74 24.43 -27.33
CA VAL A 27 1.47 23.48 -26.49
C VAL A 27 1.49 22.12 -27.22
N ALA A 28 2.68 21.61 -27.53
CA ALA A 28 2.83 20.29 -28.15
C ALA A 28 2.01 19.26 -27.35
N PRO A 29 1.24 18.36 -28.00
CA PRO A 29 0.55 17.31 -27.27
C PRO A 29 1.62 16.43 -26.66
N GLN A 30 1.81 16.56 -25.35
CA GLN A 30 2.71 15.72 -24.56
C GLN A 30 2.21 14.28 -24.73
N SER A 31 2.85 13.55 -25.64
CA SER A 31 2.51 12.17 -25.94
C SER A 31 2.80 11.36 -24.69
N ASP A 32 1.75 10.99 -23.97
CA ASP A 32 1.83 10.15 -22.80
C ASP A 32 2.24 8.75 -23.29
N PHE A 33 3.55 8.48 -23.26
CA PHE A 33 4.17 7.26 -23.77
C PHE A 33 3.48 5.99 -23.24
N LEU A 34 2.98 6.05 -22.00
CA LEU A 34 2.24 4.96 -21.37
C LEU A 34 0.84 4.78 -21.97
N GLN A 35 0.19 5.86 -22.39
CA GLN A 35 -1.12 5.79 -23.03
C GLN A 35 -1.01 5.18 -24.42
N THR A 36 0.07 5.49 -25.16
CA THR A 36 0.30 4.98 -26.51
C THR A 36 0.60 3.48 -26.53
N TRP A 37 1.39 2.99 -25.57
CA TRP A 37 1.86 1.59 -25.56
C TRP A 37 1.06 0.66 -24.65
N PHE A 38 0.51 1.17 -23.54
CA PHE A 38 -0.19 0.37 -22.54
C PHE A 38 -1.66 0.75 -22.37
N GLY A 39 -2.16 1.76 -23.08
CA GLY A 39 -3.55 2.24 -22.94
C GLY A 39 -3.85 2.87 -21.58
N VAL A 40 -2.84 3.09 -20.74
CA VAL A 40 -2.95 3.65 -19.38
C VAL A 40 -2.30 5.03 -19.38
N SER A 41 -3.06 6.07 -19.00
CA SER A 41 -2.47 7.41 -18.88
C SER A 41 -1.59 7.50 -17.62
N GLY A 42 -0.40 8.09 -17.75
CA GLY A 42 0.53 8.32 -16.64
C GLY A 42 -0.06 9.22 -15.57
N ARG A 43 -0.99 10.12 -15.94
CA ARG A 43 -1.75 10.94 -14.98
C ARG A 43 -2.72 10.10 -14.17
N GLU A 44 -3.49 9.21 -14.79
CA GLU A 44 -4.42 8.33 -14.06
C GLU A 44 -3.69 7.35 -13.15
N LEU A 45 -2.56 6.79 -13.60
CA LEU A 45 -1.70 5.94 -12.76
C LEU A 45 -1.18 6.72 -11.55
N LYS A 46 -0.70 7.95 -11.76
CA LYS A 46 -0.24 8.82 -10.67
C LYS A 46 -1.37 9.12 -9.68
N THR A 47 -2.57 9.45 -10.17
CA THR A 47 -3.73 9.71 -9.30
C THR A 47 -4.14 8.46 -8.52
N LYS A 48 -4.14 7.28 -9.14
CA LYS A 48 -4.42 6.01 -8.46
C LYS A 48 -3.36 5.66 -7.42
N LEU A 49 -2.09 5.88 -7.73
CA LEU A 49 -0.99 5.69 -6.79
C LEU A 49 -1.09 6.66 -5.61
N GLN A 50 -1.31 7.96 -5.88
CA GLN A 50 -1.50 8.96 -4.83
C GLN A 50 -2.69 8.61 -3.94
N ALA A 51 -3.84 8.25 -4.51
CA ALA A 51 -5.00 7.83 -3.74
C ALA A 51 -4.75 6.56 -2.91
N LEU A 52 -3.86 5.65 -3.35
CA LEU A 52 -3.43 4.50 -2.55
C LEU A 52 -2.50 4.91 -1.40
N PHE A 53 -1.58 5.84 -1.65
CA PHE A 53 -0.71 6.39 -0.60
C PHE A 53 -1.51 7.15 0.44
N ASP A 54 -2.44 8.02 0.04
CA ASP A 54 -3.30 8.77 0.98
C ASP A 54 -4.14 7.83 1.85
N LYS A 55 -4.66 6.74 1.26
CA LYS A 55 -5.38 5.70 2.02
C LYS A 55 -4.46 4.97 3.01
N LYS A 56 -3.21 4.70 2.61
CA LYS A 56 -2.20 4.09 3.48
C LYS A 56 -1.90 5.01 4.66
N ASP A 57 -1.64 6.29 4.41
CA ASP A 57 -1.27 7.27 5.44
C ASP A 57 -2.42 7.49 6.43
N ALA A 58 -3.66 7.53 5.94
CA ALA A 58 -4.85 7.61 6.78
C ALA A 58 -5.04 6.34 7.65
N PHE A 59 -4.73 5.16 7.10
CA PHE A 59 -4.80 3.91 7.83
C PHE A 59 -3.70 3.80 8.90
N GLU A 60 -2.48 4.18 8.56
CA GLU A 60 -1.33 4.24 9.47
C GLU A 60 -1.62 5.19 10.64
N SER A 61 -2.13 6.39 10.34
CA SER A 61 -2.50 7.37 11.37
C SER A 61 -3.56 6.82 12.32
N ARG A 62 -4.60 6.15 11.81
CA ARG A 62 -5.63 5.53 12.65
C ARG A 62 -5.10 4.38 13.50
N LEU A 63 -4.17 3.58 12.97
CA LEU A 63 -3.55 2.50 13.74
C LEU A 63 -2.67 3.06 14.86
N LEU A 64 -1.84 4.06 14.56
CA LEU A 64 -0.98 4.69 15.55
C LEU A 64 -1.82 5.34 16.66
N ASP A 65 -2.88 6.06 16.29
CA ASP A 65 -3.79 6.71 17.22
C ASP A 65 -4.47 5.70 18.16
N LEU A 66 -4.95 4.58 17.62
CA LEU A 66 -5.56 3.48 18.40
C LEU A 66 -4.56 2.89 19.41
N VAL A 67 -3.32 2.66 18.97
CA VAL A 67 -2.26 2.07 19.81
C VAL A 67 -1.78 3.06 20.89
N GLU A 68 -1.81 4.37 20.62
CA GLU A 68 -1.41 5.40 21.59
C GLU A 68 -2.47 5.69 22.65
N HIS A 69 -3.75 5.67 22.28
CA HIS A 69 -4.84 5.98 23.20
C HIS A 69 -5.33 4.77 23.98
N ASN A 70 -5.39 3.58 23.38
CA ASN A 70 -5.87 2.37 24.04
C ASN A 70 -5.00 1.16 23.66
N PRO A 71 -3.76 1.08 24.17
CA PRO A 71 -2.79 0.07 23.74
C PRO A 71 -3.26 -1.38 24.03
N LEU A 72 -3.94 -1.60 25.16
CA LEU A 72 -4.52 -2.90 25.51
C LEU A 72 -5.59 -3.31 24.50
N ASP A 73 -6.57 -2.43 24.23
CA ASP A 73 -7.66 -2.70 23.31
C ASP A 73 -7.14 -2.91 21.88
N ALA A 74 -6.13 -2.14 21.48
CA ALA A 74 -5.46 -2.33 20.20
C ALA A 74 -4.83 -3.72 20.08
N ALA A 75 -4.10 -4.17 21.10
CA ALA A 75 -3.48 -5.50 21.13
C ALA A 75 -4.53 -6.62 21.11
N VAL A 76 -5.58 -6.51 21.94
CA VAL A 76 -6.66 -7.51 22.00
C VAL A 76 -7.42 -7.57 20.67
N THR A 77 -7.75 -6.41 20.09
CA THR A 77 -8.46 -6.33 18.80
C THR A 77 -7.62 -6.94 17.69
N PHE A 78 -6.33 -6.60 17.62
CA PHE A 78 -5.40 -7.14 16.64
C PHE A 78 -5.30 -8.67 16.75
N LEU A 79 -5.07 -9.19 17.95
CA LEU A 79 -4.96 -10.64 18.18
C LEU A 79 -6.27 -11.36 17.83
N THR A 80 -7.41 -10.81 18.24
CA THR A 80 -8.73 -11.39 17.97
C THR A 80 -9.01 -11.46 16.47
N ALA A 81 -8.74 -10.37 15.75
CA ALA A 81 -8.92 -10.29 14.30
C ALA A 81 -7.96 -11.21 13.54
N ALA A 82 -6.68 -11.23 13.90
CA ALA A 82 -5.68 -12.10 13.29
C ALA A 82 -6.00 -13.59 13.54
N SER A 83 -6.46 -13.94 14.74
CA SER A 83 -6.89 -15.28 15.09
C SER A 83 -8.10 -15.74 14.28
N TYR A 84 -9.05 -14.82 14.01
CA TYR A 84 -10.21 -15.14 13.20
C TYR A 84 -9.84 -15.36 11.73
N ALA A 85 -8.98 -14.50 11.19
CA ALA A 85 -8.42 -14.67 9.84
C ALA A 85 -7.66 -15.99 9.71
N PHE A 86 -6.85 -16.33 10.72
CA PHE A 86 -6.10 -17.58 10.77
C PHE A 86 -7.02 -18.80 10.86
N TYR A 87 -8.05 -18.74 11.71
CA TYR A 87 -9.04 -19.81 11.85
C TYR A 87 -9.73 -20.11 10.50
N ILE A 88 -10.17 -19.08 9.78
CA ILE A 88 -10.78 -19.25 8.46
C ILE A 88 -9.79 -19.89 7.47
N ALA A 89 -8.52 -19.49 7.51
CA ALA A 89 -7.50 -20.02 6.61
C ALA A 89 -7.15 -21.50 6.90
N GLU A 90 -7.33 -21.99 8.13
CA GLU A 90 -6.77 -23.26 8.56
C GLU A 90 -7.79 -24.32 8.98
N LYS A 91 -9.02 -23.96 9.39
CA LYS A 91 -10.00 -24.86 10.05
C LYS A 91 -10.34 -26.16 9.30
N ASP A 92 -10.23 -26.17 7.97
CA ASP A 92 -10.59 -27.33 7.14
C ASP A 92 -9.35 -28.12 6.65
N ILE A 93 -8.15 -27.62 6.92
CA ILE A 93 -6.88 -28.16 6.38
C ILE A 93 -5.95 -28.61 7.51
N ASN A 94 -5.93 -27.87 8.62
CA ASN A 94 -5.04 -28.12 9.73
C ASN A 94 -5.73 -28.96 10.81
N PRO A 95 -5.32 -30.23 11.02
CA PRO A 95 -6.00 -31.11 11.98
C PRO A 95 -5.87 -30.65 13.44
N LYS A 96 -4.96 -29.71 13.72
CA LYS A 96 -4.77 -29.12 15.06
C LYS A 96 -5.64 -27.89 15.31
N ILE A 97 -6.28 -27.33 14.28
CA ILE A 97 -7.21 -26.20 14.40
C ILE A 97 -8.64 -26.74 14.33
N LYS A 98 -9.25 -27.01 15.48
CA LYS A 98 -10.64 -27.50 15.56
C LYS A 98 -11.62 -26.40 15.95
N THR A 99 -11.12 -25.43 16.70
CA THR A 99 -11.88 -24.32 17.25
C THR A 99 -11.17 -23.00 17.00
N TYR A 100 -11.92 -21.92 17.13
CA TYR A 100 -11.36 -20.58 17.13
C TYR A 100 -10.32 -20.40 18.25
N ILE A 101 -10.53 -21.03 19.41
CA ILE A 101 -9.62 -20.94 20.56
C ILE A 101 -8.25 -21.55 20.24
N ASP A 102 -8.20 -22.63 19.46
CA ASP A 102 -6.93 -23.22 19.00
C ASP A 102 -6.14 -22.22 18.12
N SER A 103 -6.85 -21.48 17.28
CA SER A 103 -6.26 -20.41 16.45
C SER A 103 -5.80 -19.24 17.29
N PHE A 104 -6.59 -18.83 18.29
CA PHE A 104 -6.24 -17.75 19.20
C PHE A 104 -5.00 -18.09 20.03
N TYR A 105 -4.92 -19.31 20.56
CA TYR A 105 -3.73 -19.82 21.23
C TYR A 105 -2.50 -19.71 20.32
N TYR A 106 -2.54 -20.28 19.11
CA TYR A 106 -1.41 -20.20 18.18
C TYR A 106 -1.01 -18.75 17.83
N ILE A 107 -1.97 -17.91 17.43
CA ILE A 107 -1.70 -16.52 17.03
C ILE A 107 -1.18 -15.67 18.20
N SER A 108 -1.69 -15.87 19.41
CA SER A 108 -1.15 -15.18 20.59
C SER A 108 0.32 -15.53 20.86
N THR A 109 0.74 -16.77 20.58
CA THR A 109 2.15 -17.16 20.72
C THR A 109 3.02 -16.52 19.63
N CYS A 110 2.48 -16.35 18.41
CA CYS A 110 3.17 -15.67 17.31
C CYS A 110 3.46 -14.19 17.62
N ALA A 111 2.64 -13.56 18.47
CA ALA A 111 2.89 -12.19 18.93
C ALA A 111 3.99 -12.09 20.01
N SER A 112 4.57 -13.21 20.44
CA SER A 112 5.65 -13.26 21.42
C SER A 112 6.70 -14.31 21.03
N VAL A 113 6.95 -15.29 21.90
CA VAL A 113 8.06 -16.24 21.78
C VAL A 113 7.78 -17.35 20.75
N GLY A 114 6.50 -17.63 20.45
CA GLY A 114 6.13 -18.64 19.45
C GLY A 114 6.14 -20.09 19.95
N TYR A 115 6.06 -20.34 21.26
CA TYR A 115 5.89 -21.70 21.78
C TYR A 115 4.44 -22.17 21.61
N ALA A 116 4.15 -22.75 20.45
CA ALA A 116 2.94 -23.50 20.19
C ALA A 116 3.28 -24.89 19.67
N ASP A 117 2.44 -25.88 19.98
CA ASP A 117 2.48 -27.19 19.33
C ASP A 117 1.70 -27.18 18.00
N ILE A 118 1.09 -26.06 17.63
CA ILE A 118 0.33 -25.82 16.41
C ILE A 118 1.17 -24.97 15.45
N PHE A 119 1.09 -25.26 14.14
CA PHE A 119 1.76 -24.48 13.10
C PHE A 119 0.84 -24.31 11.90
N ALA A 120 1.02 -23.23 11.13
CA ALA A 120 0.26 -22.97 9.92
C ALA A 120 0.54 -24.01 8.82
N ALA A 121 -0.50 -24.69 8.35
CA ALA A 121 -0.41 -25.64 7.25
C ALA A 121 -0.47 -24.94 5.89
N THR A 122 -1.31 -23.91 5.76
CA THR A 122 -1.61 -23.22 4.50
C THR A 122 -0.65 -22.05 4.24
N GLN A 123 -0.52 -21.67 2.96
CA GLN A 123 0.28 -20.50 2.59
C GLN A 123 -0.31 -19.20 3.17
N THR A 124 -1.63 -19.06 3.15
CA THR A 124 -2.34 -17.92 3.71
C THR A 124 -2.15 -17.85 5.23
N GLY A 125 -2.28 -18.98 5.94
CA GLY A 125 -2.03 -19.05 7.38
C GLY A 125 -0.59 -18.69 7.74
N ARG A 126 0.40 -19.12 6.94
CA ARG A 126 1.80 -18.71 7.13
C ARG A 126 2.00 -17.21 6.92
N ALA A 127 1.35 -16.61 5.93
CA ALA A 127 1.41 -15.18 5.71
C ALA A 127 0.81 -14.38 6.87
N ILE A 128 -0.34 -14.83 7.40
CA ILE A 128 -0.97 -14.23 8.59
C ILE A 128 -0.05 -14.36 9.80
N ALA A 129 0.47 -15.56 10.06
CA ALA A 129 1.38 -15.82 11.18
C ALA A 129 2.64 -14.94 11.09
N ALA A 130 3.26 -14.85 9.91
CA ALA A 130 4.43 -14.00 9.68
C ALA A 130 4.13 -12.52 9.93
N PHE A 131 2.96 -12.04 9.49
CA PHE A 131 2.52 -10.67 9.75
C PHE A 131 2.35 -10.40 11.26
N VAL A 132 1.75 -11.35 11.98
CA VAL A 132 1.63 -11.26 13.44
C VAL A 132 2.99 -11.29 14.12
N MET A 133 3.96 -12.07 13.65
CA MET A 133 5.31 -12.07 14.21
C MET A 133 6.06 -10.75 13.99
N ILE A 134 5.73 -10.00 12.93
CA ILE A 134 6.34 -8.68 12.65
C ILE A 134 5.75 -7.60 13.57
N VAL A 135 4.42 -7.58 13.73
CA VAL A 135 3.71 -6.48 14.41
C VAL A 135 3.39 -6.81 15.88
N GLY A 136 3.10 -8.07 16.17
CA GLY A 136 2.62 -8.57 17.45
C GLY A 136 3.55 -8.25 18.62
N PRO A 137 4.87 -8.47 18.54
CA PRO A 137 5.78 -8.15 19.65
C PRO A 137 5.73 -6.67 20.07
N ALA A 138 5.59 -5.74 19.12
CA ALA A 138 5.48 -4.31 19.43
C ALA A 138 4.16 -3.97 20.13
N LEU A 139 3.04 -4.56 19.68
CA LEU A 139 1.74 -4.39 20.34
C LEU A 139 1.71 -5.02 21.74
N ALA A 140 2.27 -6.23 21.87
CA ALA A 140 2.37 -6.93 23.14
C ALA A 140 3.21 -6.14 24.15
N ALA A 141 4.36 -5.59 23.72
CA ALA A 141 5.22 -4.76 24.56
C ALA A 141 4.50 -3.52 25.08
N ARG A 142 3.68 -2.87 24.24
CA ARG A 142 2.95 -1.64 24.60
C ARG A 142 1.63 -1.89 25.34
N SER A 143 1.11 -3.11 25.35
CA SER A 143 -0.23 -3.43 25.86
C SER A 143 -0.49 -3.03 27.32
N LEU A 144 0.57 -2.93 28.13
CA LEU A 144 0.52 -2.51 29.53
C LEU A 144 1.03 -1.08 29.76
N ASP A 145 1.40 -0.36 28.71
CA ASP A 145 1.75 1.05 28.80
C ASP A 145 0.51 1.87 29.16
N ARG A 146 0.72 2.97 29.89
CA ARG A 146 -0.36 3.92 30.16
C ARG A 146 -0.80 4.57 28.83
N PRO A 147 -2.12 4.71 28.60
CA PRO A 147 -2.65 5.59 27.55
C PRO A 147 -1.95 6.95 27.58
N ARG A 148 -1.61 7.48 26.40
CA ARG A 148 -1.13 8.87 26.33
C ARG A 148 -2.24 9.79 26.85
N ALA A 149 -1.90 10.67 27.79
CA ALA A 149 -2.87 11.66 28.28
C ALA A 149 -3.28 12.57 27.12
N LEU A 150 -4.59 12.81 26.98
CA LEU A 150 -5.08 13.91 26.17
C LEU A 150 -4.55 15.20 26.81
N ASP A 151 -3.82 16.03 26.10
CA ASP A 151 -3.38 17.33 26.62
C ASP A 151 -4.62 18.13 27.05
N VAL A 152 -4.83 18.29 28.36
CA VAL A 152 -5.96 19.04 28.95
C VAL A 152 -5.58 20.53 29.10
N ASP A 153 -4.78 21.07 28.18
CA ASP A 153 -4.19 22.41 28.29
C ASP A 153 -4.73 23.41 27.26
N GLU A 154 -6.00 23.28 26.83
CA GLU A 154 -6.61 24.27 25.92
C GLU A 154 -8.02 24.74 26.30
N VAL A 155 -8.40 24.64 27.59
CA VAL A 155 -9.63 25.28 28.10
C VAL A 155 -9.44 25.79 29.54
N ILE A 156 -8.72 26.91 29.71
CA ILE A 156 -8.91 27.85 30.84
C ILE A 156 -8.79 29.28 30.31
#